data_AF-A0A7R6PZ29-F1
#
_entry.id   AF-A0A7R6PZ29-F1
#
_cell.length_a   1.000
_cell.length_b   1.000
_cell.length_c   1.000
_cell.angle_alpha   90.00
_cell.angle_beta   90.00
_cell.angle_gamma   90.00
#
_symmetry.space_group_name_H-M   'P 1'
#
loop_
_entity.id
_entity.type
_entity.pdbx_description
1 polymer ?
#
loop_
_entity_poly.entity_id
_entity_poly.type
_entity_poly.pdbx_seq_one_letter_code
_entity_poly.pdbx_strand_id
1 'polypeptide(L)'
;MALKGQIGNVGLNDIAQLLHLNKKTGMLKIDSNEAKGVLYFNNGNVVDAETQENTGEIAAYELFQAQSGTFEFIATPPHKKVTIKQTLHDLVLESARQKDTIKRLREVIPDNDLVFRAVVDPRLDSLQGNLSKEEIVLLNLLDGTRDVNDLVEDSGLSEFKVLTLLVDLYDKKYIETFEILKILEFEPITGMFISEDTAYVDTLVYNDWKDKLINESRMRVVKIKTQSKRFVVLKLSHKKKIGNKIKFTPSIAQKLKIKEGDKLIVKPISRNIPKDENEELLEDFFD
;
A
#
# COMPACT_ATOMS: atom_id res chain seq x y z
N MET A 1 23.03 -27.52 12.28
CA MET A 1 21.66 -28.04 12.34
C MET A 1 20.72 -26.87 12.09
N ALA A 2 19.84 -26.97 11.09
CA ALA A 2 18.84 -25.94 10.81
C ALA A 2 17.59 -26.25 11.65
N LEU A 3 17.04 -25.24 12.34
CA LEU A 3 15.76 -25.36 13.04
C LEU A 3 14.69 -24.81 12.09
N LYS A 4 13.75 -25.64 11.65
CA LYS A 4 12.70 -25.26 10.69
C LYS A 4 11.34 -25.77 11.11
N GLY A 5 10.27 -25.08 10.71
CA GLY A 5 8.90 -25.45 11.06
C GLY A 5 7.84 -24.48 10.56
N GLN A 6 6.64 -24.58 11.12
CA GLN A 6 5.50 -23.69 10.85
C GLN A 6 5.27 -22.74 12.03
N ILE A 7 4.90 -21.49 11.75
CA ILE A 7 4.72 -20.42 12.75
C ILE A 7 3.43 -20.63 13.56
N GLY A 8 2.38 -21.22 13.00
CA GLY A 8 1.07 -21.33 13.66
C GLY A 8 1.02 -22.16 14.95
N ASN A 9 1.90 -23.17 15.12
CA ASN A 9 1.85 -24.05 16.29
C ASN A 9 2.62 -23.53 17.51
N VAL A 10 3.58 -22.63 17.30
CA VAL A 10 4.53 -22.18 18.33
C VAL A 10 4.54 -20.65 18.42
N GLY A 11 4.15 -19.92 17.38
CA GLY A 11 4.27 -18.47 17.31
C GLY A 11 5.72 -18.03 17.07
N LEU A 12 5.91 -16.98 16.26
CA LEU A 12 7.25 -16.49 15.93
C LEU A 12 7.99 -15.95 17.17
N ASN A 13 7.25 -15.38 18.11
CA ASN A 13 7.77 -14.85 19.37
C ASN A 13 8.47 -15.94 20.19
N ASP A 14 7.86 -17.12 20.32
CA ASP A 14 8.43 -18.22 21.10
C ASP A 14 9.69 -18.79 20.43
N ILE A 15 9.71 -18.83 19.09
CA ILE A 15 10.90 -19.23 18.32
C ILE A 15 12.04 -18.23 18.57
N ALA A 16 11.77 -16.93 18.45
CA ALA A 16 12.77 -15.90 18.73
C ALA A 16 13.24 -15.94 20.18
N GLN A 17 12.34 -16.20 21.13
CA GLN A 17 12.68 -16.36 22.55
C GLN A 17 13.57 -17.58 22.77
N LEU A 18 13.33 -18.70 22.09
CA LEU A 18 14.20 -19.87 22.13
C LEU A 18 15.60 -19.54 21.61
N LEU A 19 15.70 -18.84 20.48
CA LEU A 19 16.99 -18.42 19.92
C LEU A 19 17.73 -17.47 20.86
N HIS A 20 16.99 -16.57 21.52
CA HIS A 20 17.50 -15.64 22.53
C HIS A 20 18.09 -16.37 23.75
N LEU A 21 17.30 -17.25 24.38
CA LEU A 21 17.73 -18.01 25.56
C LEU A 21 18.94 -18.90 25.27
N ASN A 22 18.99 -19.50 24.08
CA ASN A 22 20.10 -20.35 23.65
C ASN A 22 21.27 -19.57 23.03
N LYS A 23 21.25 -18.22 23.09
CA LYS A 23 22.31 -17.33 22.59
C LYS A 23 22.73 -17.64 21.15
N LYS A 24 21.76 -18.01 20.30
CA LYS A 24 22.03 -18.43 18.93
C LYS A 24 22.51 -17.23 18.09
N THR A 25 23.42 -17.51 17.17
CA THR A 25 23.89 -16.57 16.16
C THR A 25 23.57 -17.14 14.78
N GLY A 26 22.91 -16.36 13.94
CA GLY A 26 22.41 -16.83 12.66
C GLY A 26 21.29 -15.98 12.08
N MET A 27 20.68 -16.47 11.02
CA MET A 27 19.56 -15.84 10.34
C MET A 27 18.30 -16.67 10.57
N LEU A 28 17.21 -16.03 10.97
CA LEU A 28 15.87 -16.63 11.02
C LEU A 28 15.08 -16.13 9.81
N LYS A 29 14.94 -16.98 8.80
CA LYS A 29 14.12 -16.72 7.62
C LYS A 29 12.66 -17.01 7.93
N ILE A 30 11.78 -16.14 7.44
CA ILE A 30 10.34 -16.20 7.64
C ILE A 30 9.67 -16.05 6.28
N ASP A 31 8.71 -16.94 6.01
CA ASP A 31 7.91 -16.94 4.79
C ASP A 31 6.44 -17.11 5.19
N SER A 32 5.71 -15.99 5.27
CA SER A 32 4.28 -15.93 5.53
C SER A 32 3.58 -14.96 4.58
N ASN A 33 2.25 -14.99 4.57
CA ASN A 33 1.46 -14.04 3.77
C ASN A 33 1.52 -12.63 4.37
N GLU A 34 1.64 -12.50 5.69
CA GLU A 34 1.70 -11.20 6.36
C GLU A 34 3.07 -10.52 6.19
N ALA A 35 4.16 -11.30 6.21
CA ALA A 35 5.50 -10.77 6.03
C ALA A 35 6.48 -11.86 5.58
N LYS A 36 7.37 -11.48 4.65
CA LYS A 36 8.47 -12.32 4.18
C LYS A 36 9.80 -11.60 4.39
N GLY A 37 10.77 -12.28 5.00
CA GLY A 37 12.03 -11.64 5.33
C GLY A 37 12.93 -12.43 6.27
N VAL A 38 13.89 -11.72 6.87
CA VAL A 38 14.95 -12.30 7.69
C VAL A 38 15.16 -11.47 8.95
N LEU A 39 15.22 -12.13 10.10
CA LEU A 39 15.76 -11.59 11.34
C LEU A 39 17.20 -12.06 11.53
N TYR A 40 18.12 -11.14 11.82
CA TYR A 40 19.52 -11.46 12.07
C TYR A 40 19.80 -11.48 13.57
N PHE A 41 20.32 -12.61 14.06
CA PHE A 41 20.63 -12.82 15.47
C PHE A 41 22.15 -12.86 15.71
N ASN A 42 22.62 -12.12 16.70
CA ASN A 42 23.96 -12.23 17.28
C ASN A 42 23.84 -12.52 18.78
N ASN A 43 24.37 -13.66 19.23
CA ASN A 43 24.36 -14.07 20.64
C ASN A 43 22.95 -13.99 21.28
N GLY A 44 21.92 -14.36 20.52
CA GLY A 44 20.52 -14.33 20.95
C GLY A 44 19.81 -12.98 20.81
N ASN A 45 20.50 -11.91 20.40
CA ASN A 45 19.88 -10.60 20.19
C ASN A 45 19.59 -10.38 18.71
N VAL A 46 18.42 -9.82 18.41
CA VAL A 46 18.10 -9.35 17.05
C VAL A 46 18.89 -8.07 16.80
N VAL A 47 19.77 -8.08 15.81
CA VAL A 47 20.67 -6.95 15.50
C VAL A 47 20.30 -6.22 14.22
N ASP A 48 19.59 -6.88 13.32
CA ASP A 48 19.09 -6.32 12.06
C ASP A 48 17.90 -7.16 11.59
N ALA A 49 17.13 -6.61 10.67
CA ALA A 49 16.05 -7.32 10.00
C ALA A 49 15.84 -6.75 8.60
N GLU A 50 15.34 -7.56 7.69
CA GLU A 50 15.09 -7.18 6.30
C GLU A 50 13.79 -7.84 5.82
N THR A 51 12.88 -7.03 5.31
CA THR A 51 11.73 -7.46 4.49
C THR A 51 11.96 -6.97 3.05
N GLN A 52 10.97 -7.16 2.18
CA GLN A 52 11.05 -6.61 0.82
C GLN A 52 11.14 -5.08 0.82
N GLU A 53 10.38 -4.43 1.70
CA GLU A 53 10.20 -2.97 1.69
C GLU A 53 11.00 -2.26 2.79
N ASN A 54 11.30 -2.95 3.90
CA ASN A 54 11.86 -2.32 5.09
C ASN A 54 13.12 -3.01 5.61
N THR A 55 13.88 -2.29 6.44
CA THR A 55 15.04 -2.84 7.17
C THR A 55 15.05 -2.37 8.63
N GLY A 56 15.86 -3.02 9.46
CA GLY A 56 16.00 -2.69 10.89
C GLY A 56 14.72 -2.90 11.69
N GLU A 57 14.41 -1.98 12.60
CA GLU A 57 13.31 -2.15 13.57
C GLU A 57 11.94 -2.30 12.87
N ILE A 58 11.70 -1.56 11.80
CA ILE A 58 10.43 -1.61 11.05
C ILE A 58 10.22 -3.03 10.46
N ALA A 59 11.23 -3.56 9.79
CA ALA A 59 11.20 -4.93 9.26
C ALA A 59 11.03 -5.96 10.38
N ALA A 60 11.67 -5.75 11.53
CA ALA A 60 11.51 -6.65 12.66
C ALA A 60 10.05 -6.65 13.17
N TYR A 61 9.43 -5.47 13.32
CA TYR A 61 8.04 -5.37 13.75
C TYR A 61 7.09 -6.09 12.80
N GLU A 62 7.23 -5.89 11.49
CA GLU A 62 6.45 -6.58 10.44
C GLU A 62 6.58 -8.09 10.56
N LEU A 63 7.81 -8.59 10.64
CA LEU A 63 8.09 -10.02 10.75
C LEU A 63 7.46 -10.62 12.01
N PHE A 64 7.55 -9.94 13.16
CA PHE A 64 6.93 -10.38 14.42
C PHE A 64 5.39 -10.41 14.40
N GLN A 65 4.74 -9.77 13.41
CA GLN A 65 3.28 -9.81 13.28
C GLN A 65 2.76 -11.08 12.58
N ALA A 66 3.64 -11.86 11.94
CA ALA A 66 3.30 -13.09 11.22
C ALA A 66 2.64 -14.12 12.16
N GLN A 67 1.45 -14.60 11.78
CA GLN A 67 0.68 -15.58 12.56
C GLN A 67 0.72 -16.98 11.93
N SER A 68 1.07 -17.07 10.66
CA SER A 68 1.10 -18.29 9.87
C SER A 68 2.37 -18.36 9.03
N GLY A 69 2.51 -19.38 8.19
CA GLY A 69 3.68 -19.56 7.33
C GLY A 69 4.78 -20.45 7.93
N THR A 70 5.97 -20.34 7.36
CA THR A 70 7.12 -21.19 7.69
C THR A 70 8.31 -20.38 8.16
N PHE A 71 9.20 -21.03 8.90
CA PHE A 71 10.45 -20.43 9.32
C PHE A 71 11.61 -21.41 9.16
N GLU A 72 12.81 -20.85 8.99
CA GLU A 72 14.07 -21.60 8.99
C GLU A 72 15.18 -20.78 9.64
N PHE A 73 15.76 -21.30 10.71
CA PHE A 73 16.97 -20.76 11.30
C PHE A 73 18.22 -21.44 10.73
N ILE A 74 19.13 -20.62 10.24
CA ILE A 74 20.42 -21.03 9.68
C ILE A 74 21.52 -20.39 10.52
N ALA A 75 22.36 -21.21 11.15
CA ALA A 75 23.54 -20.70 11.85
C ALA A 75 24.53 -20.11 10.84
N THR A 76 24.94 -18.86 11.07
CA THR A 76 25.90 -18.13 10.24
C THR A 76 26.92 -17.43 11.15
N PRO A 77 28.03 -16.92 10.59
CA PRO A 77 28.85 -15.94 11.31
C PRO A 77 28.01 -14.75 11.78
N PRO A 78 28.47 -14.01 12.81
CA PRO A 78 27.78 -12.83 13.30
C PRO A 78 27.49 -11.83 12.18
N HIS A 79 26.26 -11.33 12.16
CA HIS A 79 25.85 -10.28 11.23
C HIS A 79 26.60 -8.99 11.56
N LYS A 80 27.15 -8.33 10.54
CA LYS A 80 28.03 -7.16 10.72
C LYS A 80 27.27 -5.87 10.92
N LYS A 81 26.09 -5.75 10.30
CA LYS A 81 25.26 -4.56 10.35
C LYS A 81 24.39 -4.65 11.61
N VAL A 82 24.40 -3.59 12.42
CA VAL A 82 23.61 -3.50 13.65
C VAL A 82 22.76 -2.24 13.56
N THR A 83 21.51 -2.42 13.15
CA THR A 83 20.51 -1.34 12.98
C THR A 83 19.51 -1.31 14.12
N ILE A 84 19.32 -2.45 14.80
CA ILE A 84 18.37 -2.60 15.89
C ILE A 84 19.13 -2.51 17.21
N LYS A 85 18.72 -1.56 18.06
CA LYS A 85 19.34 -1.35 19.39
C LYS A 85 18.45 -1.84 20.53
N GLN A 86 17.17 -2.07 20.25
CA GLN A 86 16.18 -2.53 21.20
C GLN A 86 16.38 -3.99 21.60
N THR A 87 15.82 -4.38 22.74
CA THR A 87 15.83 -5.79 23.16
C THR A 87 14.80 -6.59 22.37
N LEU A 88 14.93 -7.92 22.33
CA LEU A 88 13.91 -8.79 21.75
C LEU A 88 12.52 -8.55 22.40
N HIS A 89 12.49 -8.33 23.72
CA HIS A 89 11.25 -8.08 24.44
C HIS A 89 10.59 -6.79 23.96
N ASP A 90 11.36 -5.71 23.81
CA ASP A 90 10.85 -4.42 23.33
C ASP A 90 10.32 -4.53 21.90
N LEU A 91 11.04 -5.25 21.02
CA LEU A 91 10.62 -5.48 19.63
C LEU A 91 9.27 -6.20 19.55
N VAL A 92 9.11 -7.26 20.34
CA VAL A 92 7.88 -8.06 20.37
C VAL A 92 6.73 -7.23 20.95
N LEU A 93 6.97 -6.47 22.01
CA LEU A 93 5.94 -5.63 22.64
C LEU A 93 5.49 -4.51 21.70
N GLU A 94 6.42 -3.81 21.05
CA GLU A 94 6.09 -2.73 20.12
C GLU A 94 5.42 -3.29 18.85
N SER A 95 5.83 -4.45 18.35
CA SER A 95 5.14 -5.15 17.27
C SER A 95 3.67 -5.47 17.61
N ALA A 96 3.40 -5.99 18.81
CA ALA A 96 2.04 -6.24 19.29
C ALA A 96 1.23 -4.95 19.40
N ARG A 97 1.83 -3.88 19.93
CA ARG A 97 1.19 -2.56 20.05
C ARG A 97 0.85 -1.98 18.67
N GLN A 98 1.76 -2.07 17.69
CA GLN A 98 1.51 -1.62 16.33
C GLN A 98 0.35 -2.40 15.71
N LYS A 99 0.33 -3.74 15.88
CA LYS A 99 -0.75 -4.59 15.36
C LYS A 99 -2.13 -4.19 15.90
N ASP A 100 -2.23 -3.92 17.21
CA ASP A 100 -3.48 -3.48 17.81
C ASP A 100 -3.85 -2.04 17.44
N THR A 101 -2.85 -1.19 17.22
CA THR A 101 -3.05 0.16 16.69
C THR A 101 -3.60 0.11 15.26
N ILE A 102 -3.02 -0.71 14.38
CA ILE A 102 -3.52 -0.93 13.01
C ILE A 102 -4.99 -1.34 13.02
N LYS A 103 -5.39 -2.29 13.88
CA LYS A 103 -6.80 -2.70 13.98
C LYS A 103 -7.73 -1.52 14.26
N ARG A 104 -7.35 -0.62 15.18
CA ARG A 104 -8.13 0.58 15.50
C ARG A 104 -8.13 1.60 14.36
N LEU A 105 -6.97 1.83 13.74
CA LEU A 105 -6.87 2.71 12.57
C LEU A 105 -7.78 2.22 11.43
N ARG A 106 -7.92 0.89 11.27
CA ARG A 106 -8.82 0.27 10.30
C ARG A 106 -10.30 0.41 10.61
N GLU A 107 -10.68 0.79 11.82
CA GLU A 107 -12.08 1.17 12.11
C GLU A 107 -12.42 2.52 11.46
N VAL A 108 -11.44 3.41 11.30
CA VAL A 108 -11.58 4.73 10.67
C VAL A 108 -11.28 4.69 9.16
N ILE A 109 -10.29 3.88 8.76
CA ILE A 109 -9.83 3.73 7.37
C ILE A 109 -9.96 2.24 6.98
N PRO A 110 -11.18 1.78 6.62
CA PRO A 110 -11.47 0.36 6.46
C PRO A 110 -10.67 -0.32 5.34
N ASP A 111 -10.38 0.42 4.28
CA ASP A 111 -9.68 -0.07 3.10
C ASP A 111 -8.67 0.94 2.57
N ASN A 112 -7.68 0.44 1.83
CA ASN A 112 -6.62 1.27 1.26
C ASN A 112 -7.04 2.03 0.01
N ASP A 113 -8.25 1.79 -0.53
CA ASP A 113 -8.73 2.49 -1.73
C ASP A 113 -9.37 3.84 -1.35
N LEU A 114 -9.69 4.07 -0.07
CA LEU A 114 -10.21 5.33 0.44
C LEU A 114 -9.28 6.51 0.07
N VAL A 115 -9.86 7.52 -0.58
CA VAL A 115 -9.17 8.71 -1.05
C VAL A 115 -9.40 9.86 -0.09
N PHE A 116 -8.37 10.67 0.09
CA PHE A 116 -8.36 11.80 1.01
C PHE A 116 -7.97 13.10 0.30
N ARG A 117 -8.45 14.21 0.84
CA ARG A 117 -8.10 15.56 0.38
C ARG A 117 -7.74 16.46 1.56
N ALA A 118 -6.69 17.26 1.40
CA ALA A 118 -6.36 18.31 2.36
C ALA A 118 -7.39 19.45 2.29
N VAL A 119 -7.89 19.88 3.46
CA VAL A 119 -8.77 21.05 3.60
C VAL A 119 -8.04 22.28 4.15
N VAL A 120 -6.75 22.13 4.43
CA VAL A 120 -5.84 23.20 4.87
C VAL A 120 -4.67 23.33 3.91
N ASP A 121 -4.12 24.54 3.79
CA ASP A 121 -2.84 24.75 3.11
C ASP A 121 -1.69 24.67 4.15
N PRO A 122 -0.82 23.63 4.08
CA PRO A 122 0.26 23.45 5.05
C PRO A 122 1.32 24.56 4.98
N ARG A 123 1.29 25.43 3.96
CA ARG A 123 2.19 26.58 3.81
C ARG A 123 1.75 27.79 4.62
N LEU A 124 0.57 27.78 5.24
CA LEU A 124 0.12 28.88 6.07
C LEU A 124 0.95 28.95 7.36
N ASP A 125 1.49 30.12 7.67
CA ASP A 125 2.36 30.36 8.85
C ASP A 125 1.71 29.96 10.17
N SER A 126 0.36 30.05 10.26
CA SER A 126 -0.42 29.64 11.43
C SER A 126 -0.37 28.12 11.72
N LEU A 127 0.03 27.30 10.74
CA LEU A 127 0.11 25.84 10.85
C LEU A 127 1.55 25.31 10.88
N GLN A 128 2.51 26.05 10.30
CA GLN A 128 3.90 25.59 10.13
C GLN A 128 4.62 25.20 11.44
N GLY A 129 4.21 25.76 12.60
CA GLY A 129 4.78 25.42 13.91
C GLY A 129 4.20 24.17 14.59
N ASN A 130 3.05 23.67 14.12
CA ASN A 130 2.30 22.59 14.76
C ASN A 130 2.28 21.30 13.93
N LEU A 131 2.85 21.33 12.73
CA LEU A 131 2.94 20.19 11.83
C LEU A 131 4.35 19.61 11.84
N SER A 132 4.44 18.30 11.98
CA SER A 132 5.65 17.54 11.71
C SER A 132 5.99 17.55 10.23
N LYS A 133 7.25 17.20 9.90
CA LYS A 133 7.69 17.09 8.49
C LYS A 133 6.86 16.08 7.71
N GLU A 134 6.48 14.97 8.33
CA GLU A 134 5.72 13.88 7.72
C GLU A 134 4.27 14.30 7.45
N GLU A 135 3.65 15.06 8.37
CA GLU A 135 2.32 15.65 8.15
C GLU A 135 2.33 16.63 6.99
N ILE A 136 3.36 17.48 6.89
CA ILE A 136 3.53 18.41 5.76
C ILE A 136 3.66 17.64 4.44
N VAL A 137 4.44 16.56 4.42
CA VAL A 137 4.58 15.70 3.23
C VAL A 137 3.22 15.15 2.81
N LEU A 138 2.45 14.52 3.72
CA LEU A 138 1.13 13.99 3.38
C LEU A 138 0.16 15.08 2.93
N LEU A 139 0.05 16.20 3.66
CA LEU A 139 -0.86 17.30 3.28
C LEU A 139 -0.60 17.82 1.86
N ASN A 140 0.65 17.83 1.39
CA ASN A 140 0.97 18.22 0.02
C ASN A 140 0.61 17.15 -1.04
N LEU A 141 0.50 15.88 -0.64
CA LEU A 141 0.13 14.77 -1.53
C LEU A 141 -1.38 14.56 -1.64
N LEU A 142 -2.15 14.94 -0.61
CA LEU A 142 -3.60 14.72 -0.49
C LEU A 142 -4.41 15.68 -1.39
N ASP A 143 -4.30 15.48 -2.70
CA ASP A 143 -4.96 16.27 -3.74
C ASP A 143 -6.38 15.79 -4.09
N GLY A 144 -6.90 14.79 -3.36
CA GLY A 144 -8.19 14.17 -3.67
C GLY A 144 -8.14 13.09 -4.75
N THR A 145 -6.96 12.60 -5.14
CA THR A 145 -6.82 11.47 -6.09
C THR A 145 -6.09 10.25 -5.51
N ARG A 146 -5.27 10.45 -4.49
CA ARG A 146 -4.41 9.42 -3.90
C ARG A 146 -5.13 8.62 -2.83
N ASP A 147 -4.99 7.31 -2.93
CA ASP A 147 -5.40 6.36 -1.90
C ASP A 147 -4.23 6.03 -0.97
N VAL A 148 -4.43 5.16 0.03
CA VAL A 148 -3.39 4.81 1.02
C VAL A 148 -2.14 4.22 0.36
N ASN A 149 -2.30 3.38 -0.67
CA ASN A 149 -1.17 2.75 -1.35
C ASN A 149 -0.36 3.79 -2.13
N ASP A 150 -1.05 4.70 -2.83
CA ASP A 150 -0.39 5.77 -3.56
C ASP A 150 0.40 6.69 -2.59
N LEU A 151 -0.12 6.91 -1.37
CA LEU A 151 0.54 7.70 -0.34
C LEU A 151 1.76 6.99 0.24
N VAL A 152 1.71 5.68 0.47
CA VAL A 152 2.88 4.88 0.90
C VAL A 152 4.00 5.02 -0.13
N GLU A 153 3.67 4.80 -1.41
CA GLU A 153 4.63 4.89 -2.51
C GLU A 153 5.21 6.30 -2.68
N ASP A 154 4.35 7.33 -2.76
CA ASP A 154 4.78 8.71 -3.05
C ASP A 154 5.46 9.40 -1.85
N SER A 155 5.18 8.96 -0.61
CA SER A 155 5.79 9.52 0.60
C SER A 155 7.05 8.78 1.06
N GLY A 156 7.21 7.51 0.67
CA GLY A 156 8.27 6.63 1.19
C GLY A 156 8.09 6.25 2.66
N LEU A 157 6.92 6.51 3.25
CA LEU A 157 6.58 6.12 4.62
C LEU A 157 5.94 4.73 4.63
N SER A 158 6.12 3.98 5.71
CA SER A 158 5.42 2.70 5.88
C SER A 158 3.90 2.90 5.97
N GLU A 159 3.14 1.88 5.58
CA GLU A 159 1.68 1.89 5.67
C GLU A 159 1.18 2.22 7.08
N PHE A 160 1.80 1.63 8.11
CA PHE A 160 1.49 1.94 9.50
C PHE A 160 1.61 3.44 9.79
N LYS A 161 2.66 4.07 9.28
CA LYS A 161 2.92 5.49 9.50
C LYS A 161 1.93 6.36 8.73
N VAL A 162 1.62 6.00 7.48
CA VAL A 162 0.61 6.69 6.66
C VAL A 162 -0.76 6.62 7.34
N LEU A 163 -1.23 5.44 7.75
CA LEU A 163 -2.51 5.27 8.43
C LEU A 163 -2.60 6.09 9.73
N THR A 164 -1.52 6.06 10.54
CA THR A 164 -1.46 6.85 11.78
C THR A 164 -1.63 8.34 11.49
N LEU A 165 -0.85 8.88 10.55
CA LEU A 165 -0.90 10.29 10.20
C LEU A 165 -2.24 10.69 9.57
N LEU A 166 -2.85 9.83 8.74
CA LEU A 166 -4.16 10.09 8.15
C LEU A 166 -5.23 10.22 9.24
N VAL A 167 -5.26 9.31 10.22
CA VAL A 167 -6.22 9.39 11.33
C VAL A 167 -5.97 10.64 12.17
N ASP A 168 -4.71 10.94 12.53
CA ASP A 168 -4.36 12.15 13.29
C ASP A 168 -4.80 13.43 12.57
N LEU A 169 -4.54 13.52 11.25
CA LEU A 169 -4.93 14.67 10.43
C LEU A 169 -6.45 14.77 10.23
N TYR A 170 -7.13 13.63 10.15
CA TYR A 170 -8.59 13.56 10.05
C TYR A 170 -9.25 14.07 11.34
N ASP A 171 -8.75 13.65 12.49
CA ASP A 171 -9.21 14.10 13.81
C ASP A 171 -8.96 15.60 14.01
N LYS A 172 -7.84 16.12 13.52
CA LYS A 172 -7.53 17.56 13.48
C LYS A 172 -8.41 18.35 12.51
N LYS A 173 -9.22 17.68 11.68
CA LYS A 173 -10.03 18.25 10.59
C LYS A 173 -9.17 18.98 9.55
N TYR A 174 -7.95 18.51 9.33
CA TYR A 174 -7.03 19.04 8.31
C TYR A 174 -7.19 18.32 6.97
N ILE A 175 -7.79 17.13 7.01
CA ILE A 175 -8.13 16.35 5.83
C ILE A 175 -9.58 15.86 5.96
N GLU A 176 -10.15 15.46 4.83
CA GLU A 176 -11.45 14.79 4.76
C GLU A 176 -11.37 13.60 3.79
N THR A 177 -12.28 12.65 3.96
CA THR A 177 -12.51 11.61 2.95
C THR A 177 -13.14 12.24 1.71
N PHE A 178 -12.75 11.75 0.54
CA PHE A 178 -13.14 12.33 -0.72
C PHE A 178 -13.60 11.28 -1.72
N GLU A 179 -14.88 11.31 -2.07
CA GLU A 179 -15.47 10.35 -2.98
C GLU A 179 -15.21 10.73 -4.44
N ILE A 180 -14.07 10.29 -4.95
CA ILE A 180 -13.71 10.37 -6.38
C ILE A 180 -13.81 9.02 -7.09
N LEU A 181 -13.79 7.91 -6.35
CA LEU A 181 -13.91 6.58 -6.91
C LEU A 181 -15.28 6.37 -7.56
N LYS A 182 -15.30 5.65 -8.67
CA LYS A 182 -16.54 5.15 -9.29
C LYS A 182 -16.46 3.65 -9.47
N ILE A 183 -17.55 2.97 -9.14
CA ILE A 183 -17.72 1.57 -9.52
C ILE A 183 -18.40 1.54 -10.88
N LEU A 184 -17.67 1.10 -11.91
CA LEU A 184 -18.14 1.03 -13.29
C LEU A 184 -18.16 -0.42 -13.78
N GLU A 185 -19.15 -0.76 -14.60
CA GLU A 185 -19.23 -2.09 -15.23
C GLU A 185 -18.39 -2.14 -16.51
N PHE A 186 -17.57 -3.17 -16.65
CA PHE A 186 -16.76 -3.35 -17.85
C PHE A 186 -17.61 -3.72 -19.06
N GLU A 187 -17.42 -3.02 -20.18
CA GLU A 187 -17.95 -3.40 -21.49
C GLU A 187 -16.84 -3.35 -22.55
N PRO A 188 -16.58 -4.45 -23.29
CA PRO A 188 -15.53 -4.47 -24.29
C PRO A 188 -15.83 -3.52 -25.44
N ILE A 189 -14.78 -2.91 -26.01
CA ILE A 189 -14.90 -2.09 -27.21
C ILE A 189 -14.00 -2.63 -28.32
N THR A 190 -14.54 -2.74 -29.52
CA THR A 190 -13.86 -3.24 -30.72
C THR A 190 -14.08 -2.29 -31.89
N GLY A 191 -13.07 -2.13 -32.74
CA GLY A 191 -13.12 -1.20 -33.87
C GLY A 191 -11.73 -0.83 -34.39
N MET A 192 -11.68 -0.43 -35.66
CA MET A 192 -10.42 -0.20 -36.41
C MET A 192 -9.62 1.02 -35.93
N PHE A 193 -10.25 1.95 -35.19
CA PHE A 193 -9.66 3.21 -34.73
C PHE A 193 -9.66 3.35 -33.19
N ILE A 194 -9.69 2.22 -32.48
CA ILE A 194 -9.66 2.21 -31.01
C ILE A 194 -8.22 2.14 -30.56
N SER A 195 -7.85 3.02 -29.61
CA SER A 195 -6.54 2.96 -28.98
C SER A 195 -6.49 1.84 -27.95
N GLU A 196 -5.45 1.00 -28.01
CA GLU A 196 -5.22 -0.12 -27.10
C GLU A 196 -4.90 0.30 -25.66
N ASP A 197 -4.59 1.57 -25.43
CA ASP A 197 -4.15 2.12 -24.14
C ASP A 197 -5.15 3.11 -23.51
N THR A 198 -6.39 3.13 -24.02
CA THR A 198 -7.40 4.13 -23.65
C THR A 198 -8.66 3.50 -23.07
N ALA A 199 -9.09 4.01 -21.92
CA ALA A 199 -10.38 3.76 -21.33
C ALA A 199 -11.37 4.88 -21.69
N TYR A 200 -12.60 4.49 -21.99
CA TYR A 200 -13.70 5.39 -22.27
C TYR A 200 -14.77 5.31 -21.18
N VAL A 201 -15.08 6.44 -20.57
CA VAL A 201 -16.18 6.59 -19.62
C VAL A 201 -17.29 7.46 -20.20
N ASP A 202 -18.46 7.48 -19.56
CA ASP A 202 -19.50 8.43 -19.93
C ASP A 202 -19.06 9.87 -19.67
N THR A 203 -19.52 10.79 -20.52
CA THR A 203 -19.25 12.24 -20.38
C THR A 203 -19.77 12.78 -19.04
N LEU A 204 -20.84 12.22 -18.49
CA LEU A 204 -21.34 12.59 -17.15
C LEU A 204 -20.36 12.17 -16.04
N VAL A 205 -19.77 10.98 -16.14
CA VAL A 205 -18.75 10.51 -15.18
C VAL A 205 -17.50 11.38 -15.27
N TYR A 206 -17.05 11.65 -16.50
CA TYR A 206 -15.91 12.54 -16.75
C TYR A 206 -16.14 13.94 -16.16
N ASN A 207 -17.32 14.52 -16.37
CA ASN A 207 -17.63 15.85 -15.85
C ASN A 207 -17.77 15.85 -14.31
N ASP A 208 -18.37 14.83 -13.70
CA ASP A 208 -18.42 14.73 -12.22
C ASP A 208 -17.01 14.72 -11.61
N TRP A 209 -16.06 14.00 -12.21
CA TRP A 209 -14.66 14.05 -11.80
C TRP A 209 -14.04 15.42 -12.04
N LYS A 210 -14.26 15.99 -13.22
CA LYS A 210 -13.75 17.30 -13.61
C LYS A 210 -14.16 18.39 -12.62
N ASP A 211 -15.43 18.41 -12.22
CA ASP A 211 -15.99 19.43 -11.33
C ASP A 211 -15.47 19.29 -9.88
N LYS A 212 -15.05 18.08 -9.49
CA LYS A 212 -14.59 17.75 -8.14
C LYS A 212 -13.10 17.97 -7.92
N LEU A 213 -12.28 17.79 -8.96
CA LEU A 213 -10.82 17.83 -8.85
C LEU A 213 -10.30 19.26 -8.93
N ILE A 214 -9.36 19.60 -8.02
CA ILE A 214 -8.77 20.94 -7.90
C ILE A 214 -8.00 21.35 -9.18
N ASN A 215 -7.53 20.39 -9.98
CA ASN A 215 -6.73 20.66 -11.18
C ASN A 215 -7.18 19.83 -12.40
N GLU A 216 -8.04 20.42 -13.24
CA GLU A 216 -8.55 19.82 -14.48
C GLU A 216 -7.45 19.37 -15.46
N SER A 217 -6.27 20.02 -15.43
CA SER A 217 -5.15 19.74 -16.36
C SER A 217 -4.50 18.37 -16.16
N ARG A 218 -4.84 17.68 -15.05
CA ARG A 218 -4.23 16.42 -14.62
C ARG A 218 -5.07 15.19 -14.92
N MET A 219 -6.35 15.33 -15.29
CA MET A 219 -7.22 14.18 -15.59
C MET A 219 -6.91 13.61 -16.99
N ARG A 220 -5.78 12.92 -17.11
CA ARG A 220 -5.28 12.31 -18.35
C ARG A 220 -5.42 10.81 -18.36
N VAL A 221 -5.47 10.20 -17.18
CA VAL A 221 -5.42 8.77 -16.99
C VAL A 221 -6.38 8.35 -15.88
N VAL A 222 -6.78 7.08 -15.93
CA VAL A 222 -7.53 6.41 -14.86
C VAL A 222 -6.79 5.17 -14.42
N LYS A 223 -6.74 4.96 -13.10
CA LYS A 223 -6.39 3.67 -12.49
C LYS A 223 -7.68 2.84 -12.42
N ILE A 224 -7.62 1.64 -12.95
CA ILE A 224 -8.72 0.68 -13.01
C ILE A 224 -8.29 -0.54 -12.22
N LYS A 225 -8.97 -0.83 -11.12
CA LYS A 225 -8.67 -1.93 -10.21
C LYS A 225 -9.80 -2.96 -10.21
N THR A 226 -9.42 -4.23 -10.26
CA THR A 226 -10.32 -5.39 -10.19
C THR A 226 -10.61 -5.76 -8.74
N GLN A 227 -11.64 -6.57 -8.51
CA GLN A 227 -11.90 -7.16 -7.18
C GLN A 227 -10.77 -8.08 -6.71
N SER A 228 -10.03 -8.69 -7.65
CA SER A 228 -8.82 -9.48 -7.39
C SER A 228 -7.56 -8.63 -7.24
N LYS A 229 -7.69 -7.34 -6.89
CA LYS A 229 -6.60 -6.38 -6.70
C LYS A 229 -5.67 -6.09 -7.90
N ARG A 230 -5.77 -6.82 -9.01
CA ARG A 230 -5.07 -6.45 -10.26
C ARG A 230 -5.50 -5.06 -10.72
N PHE A 231 -4.56 -4.29 -11.25
CA PHE A 231 -4.87 -2.98 -11.81
C PHE A 231 -4.18 -2.70 -13.14
N VAL A 232 -4.68 -1.66 -13.81
CA VAL A 232 -4.04 -1.05 -14.99
C VAL A 232 -4.25 0.46 -14.95
N VAL A 233 -3.31 1.20 -15.50
CA VAL A 233 -3.45 2.64 -15.75
C VAL A 233 -3.63 2.86 -17.25
N LEU A 234 -4.72 3.51 -17.63
CA LEU A 234 -5.04 3.80 -19.05
C LEU A 234 -5.25 5.28 -19.25
N LYS A 235 -5.01 5.76 -20.48
CA LYS A 235 -5.44 7.10 -20.91
C LYS A 235 -6.96 7.22 -20.74
N LEU A 236 -7.41 8.34 -20.21
CA LEU A 236 -8.82 8.62 -20.03
C LEU A 236 -9.37 9.36 -21.24
N SER A 237 -10.45 8.83 -21.80
CA SER A 237 -11.29 9.51 -22.77
C SER A 237 -12.76 9.37 -22.37
N HIS A 238 -13.65 10.15 -23.00
CA HIS A 238 -15.07 10.11 -22.70
C HIS A 238 -15.91 10.09 -23.97
N LYS A 239 -17.06 9.42 -23.90
CA LYS A 239 -18.08 9.40 -24.96
C LYS A 239 -19.47 9.58 -24.35
N LYS A 240 -20.46 9.96 -25.16
CA LYS A 240 -21.87 10.05 -24.71
C LYS A 240 -22.50 8.66 -24.72
N LYS A 241 -23.50 8.43 -23.86
CA LYS A 241 -24.35 7.22 -23.84
C LYS A 241 -23.58 5.92 -23.48
N ILE A 242 -22.54 6.04 -22.66
CA ILE A 242 -21.89 4.88 -22.04
C ILE A 242 -22.61 4.51 -20.72
N GLY A 243 -23.15 5.50 -20.00
CA GLY A 243 -23.82 5.28 -18.72
C GLY A 243 -22.84 4.96 -17.58
N ASN A 244 -23.18 3.98 -16.75
CA ASN A 244 -22.37 3.52 -15.60
C ASN A 244 -21.26 2.54 -15.99
N LYS A 245 -20.84 2.52 -17.25
CA LYS A 245 -19.89 1.56 -17.81
C LYS A 245 -18.54 2.19 -18.06
N ILE A 246 -17.52 1.34 -18.16
CA ILE A 246 -16.20 1.69 -18.65
C ILE A 246 -15.83 0.77 -19.80
N LYS A 247 -15.31 1.35 -20.88
CA LYS A 247 -14.96 0.60 -22.09
C LYS A 247 -13.48 0.66 -22.40
N PHE A 248 -12.87 -0.48 -22.65
CA PHE A 248 -11.50 -0.63 -23.14
C PHE A 248 -11.36 -1.98 -23.88
N THR A 249 -10.19 -2.23 -24.47
CA THR A 249 -10.03 -3.35 -25.41
C THR A 249 -10.10 -4.71 -24.70
N PRO A 250 -10.56 -5.76 -25.40
CA PRO A 250 -10.53 -7.13 -24.87
C PRO A 250 -9.13 -7.60 -24.46
N SER A 251 -8.07 -7.08 -25.11
CA SER A 251 -6.68 -7.36 -24.77
C SER A 251 -6.34 -6.96 -23.33
N ILE A 252 -6.69 -5.73 -22.92
CA ILE A 252 -6.53 -5.29 -21.52
C ILE A 252 -7.40 -6.12 -20.58
N ALA A 253 -8.64 -6.40 -20.96
CA ALA A 253 -9.55 -7.21 -20.13
C ALA A 253 -8.99 -8.61 -19.87
N GLN A 254 -8.37 -9.23 -20.88
CA GLN A 254 -7.69 -10.51 -20.73
C GLN A 254 -6.50 -10.42 -19.78
N LYS A 255 -5.69 -9.35 -19.87
CA LYS A 255 -4.59 -9.09 -18.92
C LYS A 255 -5.10 -8.96 -17.49
N LEU A 256 -6.17 -8.21 -17.28
CA LEU A 256 -6.82 -8.07 -15.96
C LEU A 256 -7.56 -9.33 -15.49
N LYS A 257 -7.78 -10.30 -16.39
CA LYS A 257 -8.59 -11.53 -16.19
C LYS A 257 -10.03 -11.22 -15.76
N ILE A 258 -10.67 -10.27 -16.43
CA ILE A 258 -12.07 -9.88 -16.20
C ILE A 258 -12.95 -10.22 -17.40
N LYS A 259 -14.27 -10.27 -17.17
CA LYS A 259 -15.31 -10.47 -18.19
C LYS A 259 -16.27 -9.29 -18.23
N GLU A 260 -17.00 -9.18 -19.34
CA GLU A 260 -18.07 -8.18 -19.49
C GLU A 260 -19.05 -8.22 -18.30
N GLY A 261 -19.41 -7.04 -17.79
CA GLY A 261 -20.26 -6.87 -16.63
C GLY A 261 -19.54 -6.90 -15.29
N ASP A 262 -18.26 -7.28 -15.23
CA ASP A 262 -17.49 -7.20 -13.98
C ASP A 262 -17.40 -5.74 -13.50
N LYS A 263 -17.59 -5.55 -12.18
CA LYS A 263 -17.52 -4.24 -11.54
C LYS A 263 -16.07 -3.89 -11.21
N LEU A 264 -15.64 -2.72 -11.66
CA LEU A 264 -14.29 -2.21 -11.51
C LEU A 264 -14.29 -0.95 -10.66
N ILE A 265 -13.29 -0.81 -9.80
CA ILE A 265 -13.02 0.43 -9.07
C ILE A 265 -12.20 1.31 -10.00
N VAL A 266 -12.73 2.46 -10.37
CA VAL A 266 -12.13 3.38 -11.32
C VAL A 266 -11.93 4.73 -10.67
N LYS A 267 -10.72 5.27 -10.78
CA LYS A 267 -10.42 6.61 -10.32
C LYS A 267 -9.48 7.36 -11.25
N PRO A 268 -9.69 8.67 -11.44
CA PRO A 268 -8.69 9.51 -12.07
C PRO A 268 -7.47 9.59 -11.15
N ILE A 269 -6.27 9.59 -11.72
CA ILE A 269 -5.02 9.77 -10.98
C ILE A 269 -4.22 10.95 -11.52
N SER A 270 -3.53 11.67 -10.64
CA SER A 270 -2.69 12.82 -10.98
C SER A 270 -1.30 12.47 -11.53
N ARG A 271 -0.92 11.18 -11.62
CA ARG A 271 0.41 10.75 -12.10
C ARG A 271 0.54 10.92 -13.62
N ASN A 272 1.74 11.28 -14.08
CA ASN A 272 2.11 11.10 -15.49
C ASN A 272 2.20 9.60 -15.79
N ILE A 273 1.80 9.17 -16.99
CA ILE A 273 2.06 7.81 -17.49
C ILE A 273 3.59 7.57 -17.35
N PRO A 274 4.05 6.53 -16.65
CA PRO A 274 5.46 6.16 -16.62
C PRO A 274 5.98 6.09 -18.06
N LYS A 275 7.14 6.70 -18.32
CA LYS A 275 7.67 6.85 -19.69
C LYS A 275 8.14 5.54 -20.33
N ASP A 276 8.15 4.42 -19.59
CA ASP A 276 8.53 3.13 -20.12
C ASP A 276 7.28 2.39 -20.63
N GLU A 277 7.21 2.26 -21.96
CA GLU A 277 6.12 1.64 -22.73
C GLU A 277 5.94 0.12 -22.51
N ASN A 278 6.35 -0.43 -21.36
CA ASN A 278 6.18 -1.84 -21.01
C ASN A 278 5.88 -2.02 -19.51
N GLU A 279 4.80 -1.43 -19.00
CA GLU A 279 4.22 -1.92 -17.75
C GLU A 279 3.31 -3.11 -18.06
N GLU A 280 3.93 -4.29 -17.99
CA GLU A 280 3.27 -5.52 -17.57
C GLU A 280 2.36 -5.24 -16.38
N LEU A 281 1.26 -5.98 -16.29
CA LEU A 281 0.32 -5.97 -15.16
C LEU A 281 1.07 -5.74 -13.84
N LEU A 282 0.87 -4.56 -13.24
CA LEU A 282 1.25 -4.37 -11.86
C LEU A 282 0.22 -5.17 -11.04
N GLU A 283 0.62 -6.37 -10.61
CA GLU A 283 -0.07 -7.04 -9.53
C GLU A 283 0.13 -6.16 -8.28
N ASP A 284 -0.94 -5.86 -7.53
CA ASP A 284 -0.80 -5.25 -6.21
C ASP A 284 0.22 -6.11 -5.46
N PHE A 285 1.39 -5.57 -5.13
CA PHE A 285 2.51 -6.29 -4.51
C PHE A 285 2.22 -6.71 -3.04
N PHE A 286 0.95 -6.78 -2.66
CA PHE A 286 0.47 -7.08 -1.31
C PHE A 286 -0.66 -8.14 -1.36
N ASP A 287 -0.23 -9.40 -1.50
CA ASP A 287 -0.99 -10.62 -1.17
C ASP A 287 -0.32 -11.36 -0.01
#